data_AF-A0A9P5J988-F1
#
_entry.id   AF-A0A9P5J988-F1
#
_cell.length_a   1.000
_cell.length_b   1.000
_cell.length_c   1.000
_cell.angle_alpha   90.00
_cell.angle_beta   90.00
_cell.angle_gamma   90.00
#
_symmetry.space_group_name_H-M   'P 1'
#
loop_
_entity.id
_entity.type
_entity.pdbx_description
1 polymer ?
#
loop_
_entity_poly.entity_id
_entity_poly.type
_entity_poly.pdbx_seq_one_letter_code
_entity_poly.pdbx_strand_id
1 'polypeptide(L)'
;LVPDFHLHSAAANGNLALVHYALSQGQPVNSVIEGLLPLHAAASNGNELVVTRLLDAGADVNAPRLPIRDRSKSGSVLVGTAGCTPLHFAAANGH
;
A
#
# COMPACT_ATOMS: atom_id res chain seq x y z
N LEU A 1 20.03 -0.20 -3.06
CA LEU A 1 18.76 -0.22 -3.83
C LEU A 1 17.79 -1.09 -3.04
N VAL A 2 16.59 -0.61 -2.74
CA VAL A 2 15.55 -1.46 -2.14
C VAL A 2 15.07 -2.40 -3.25
N PRO A 3 15.01 -3.73 -3.03
CA PRO A 3 14.49 -4.65 -4.04
C PRO A 3 13.04 -4.34 -4.40
N ASP A 4 12.70 -4.40 -5.69
CA ASP A 4 11.32 -4.30 -6.18
C ASP A 4 10.89 -5.65 -6.76
N PHE A 5 10.08 -6.38 -5.99
CA PHE A 5 9.47 -7.66 -6.35
C PHE A 5 7.96 -7.51 -6.58
N HIS A 6 7.49 -6.31 -6.96
CA HIS A 6 6.09 -6.04 -7.35
C HIS A 6 5.07 -6.29 -6.22
N LEU A 7 5.46 -6.05 -4.96
CA LEU A 7 4.59 -6.28 -3.80
C LEU A 7 3.25 -5.53 -3.87
N HIS A 8 3.23 -4.29 -4.40
CA HIS A 8 1.97 -3.53 -4.58
C HIS A 8 1.03 -4.19 -5.58
N SER A 9 1.54 -4.61 -6.73
CA SER A 9 0.73 -5.30 -7.75
C SER A 9 0.27 -6.67 -7.23
N ALA A 10 1.13 -7.40 -6.52
CA ALA A 10 0.75 -8.65 -5.87
C ALA A 10 -0.40 -8.42 -4.87
N ALA A 11 -0.31 -7.33 -4.09
CA ALA A 11 -1.32 -6.95 -3.12
C ALA A 11 -2.64 -6.52 -3.74
N ALA A 12 -2.62 -5.72 -4.80
CA ALA A 12 -3.81 -5.31 -5.54
C ALA A 12 -4.54 -6.50 -6.20
N ASN A 13 -3.79 -7.48 -6.70
CA ASN A 13 -4.35 -8.65 -7.40
C ASN A 13 -4.68 -9.84 -6.48
N GLY A 14 -4.49 -9.71 -5.17
CA GLY A 14 -4.74 -10.81 -4.22
C GLY A 14 -3.75 -11.97 -4.36
N ASN A 15 -2.60 -11.77 -5.01
CA ASN A 15 -1.61 -12.80 -5.27
C ASN A 15 -0.76 -13.07 -4.01
N LEU A 16 -1.31 -13.87 -3.11
CA LEU A 16 -0.68 -14.20 -1.82
C LEU A 16 0.69 -14.87 -2.00
N ALA A 17 0.87 -15.73 -3.01
CA ALA A 17 2.14 -16.40 -3.26
C ALA A 17 3.25 -15.40 -3.61
N LEU A 18 2.96 -14.41 -4.46
CA LEU A 18 3.93 -13.38 -4.81
C LEU A 18 4.20 -12.41 -3.64
N VAL A 19 3.19 -12.14 -2.79
CA VAL A 19 3.38 -11.40 -1.53
C VAL A 19 4.36 -12.14 -0.62
N HIS A 20 4.18 -13.44 -0.42
CA HIS A 20 5.12 -14.25 0.36
C HIS A 20 6.53 -14.22 -0.22
N TYR A 21 6.65 -14.38 -1.54
CA TYR A 21 7.94 -14.33 -2.21
C TYR A 21 8.62 -12.96 -2.02
N ALA A 22 7.95 -11.86 -2.32
CA ALA A 22 8.51 -10.51 -2.19
C ALA A 22 9.01 -10.21 -0.76
N LEU A 23 8.19 -10.54 0.26
CA LEU A 23 8.58 -10.38 1.66
C LEU A 23 9.76 -11.28 2.04
N SER A 24 9.80 -12.53 1.55
CA SER A 24 10.92 -13.45 1.81
C SER A 24 12.25 -13.00 1.21
N GLN A 25 12.20 -12.26 0.09
CA GLN A 25 13.36 -11.67 -0.56
C GLN A 25 13.78 -10.32 0.08
N GLY A 26 13.14 -9.93 1.18
CA GLY A 26 13.48 -8.73 1.93
C GLY A 26 12.93 -7.42 1.34
N GLN A 27 11.95 -7.47 0.43
CA GLN A 27 11.22 -6.25 0.08
C GLN A 27 10.47 -5.74 1.33
N PRO A 28 10.63 -4.46 1.70
CA PRO A 28 9.94 -3.90 2.86
C PRO A 28 8.41 -4.01 2.73
N VAL A 29 7.75 -4.47 3.78
CA VAL A 29 6.28 -4.55 3.84
C VAL A 29 5.60 -3.19 3.63
N ASN A 30 6.31 -2.11 3.96
CA ASN A 30 5.91 -0.72 3.85
C ASN A 30 6.58 0.02 2.67
N SER A 31 7.03 -0.69 1.63
CA SER A 31 7.51 -0.06 0.38
C SER A 31 6.51 0.97 -0.13
N VAL A 32 7.01 2.07 -0.71
CA VAL A 32 6.17 3.20 -1.13
C VAL A 32 6.22 3.36 -2.65
N ILE A 33 5.05 3.37 -3.30
CA ILE A 33 4.87 3.73 -4.71
C ILE A 33 3.86 4.86 -4.76
N GLU A 34 4.28 6.05 -5.21
CA GLU A 34 3.43 7.25 -5.29
C GLU A 34 2.64 7.55 -3.99
N GLY A 35 3.27 7.30 -2.85
CA GLY A 35 2.67 7.48 -1.53
C GLY A 35 1.82 6.31 -1.02
N LEU A 36 1.54 5.28 -1.83
CA LEU A 36 0.83 4.07 -1.42
C LEU A 36 1.77 3.03 -0.83
N LEU A 37 1.26 2.36 0.21
CA LEU A 37 1.82 1.13 0.74
C LEU A 37 1.06 -0.07 0.17
N PRO A 38 1.65 -1.28 0.15
CA PRO A 38 0.98 -2.50 -0.31
C PRO A 38 -0.36 -2.75 0.39
N LEU A 39 -0.46 -2.39 1.68
CA LEU A 39 -1.69 -2.54 2.44
C LEU A 39 -2.85 -1.71 1.89
N HIS A 40 -2.60 -0.51 1.35
CA HIS A 40 -3.62 0.28 0.66
C HIS A 40 -4.11 -0.43 -0.60
N ALA A 41 -3.20 -1.03 -1.36
CA ALA A 41 -3.53 -1.74 -2.59
C ALA A 41 -4.38 -3.00 -2.33
N ALA A 42 -4.04 -3.77 -1.29
CA ALA A 42 -4.82 -4.93 -0.86
C ALA A 42 -6.22 -4.53 -0.37
N ALA A 43 -6.29 -3.50 0.50
CA ALA A 43 -7.56 -3.02 1.05
C ALA A 43 -8.48 -2.44 -0.04
N SER A 44 -7.93 -1.67 -0.98
CA SER A 44 -8.67 -1.10 -2.11
C SER A 44 -9.36 -2.13 -3.00
N ASN A 45 -8.89 -3.39 -3.00
CA ASN A 45 -9.43 -4.48 -3.82
C ASN A 45 -10.06 -5.60 -2.97
N GLY A 46 -10.23 -5.40 -1.65
CA GLY A 46 -10.88 -6.37 -0.78
C GLY A 46 -10.11 -7.68 -0.60
N ASN A 47 -8.79 -7.67 -0.80
CA ASN A 47 -7.96 -8.88 -0.73
C ASN A 47 -7.63 -9.26 0.73
N GLU A 48 -8.62 -9.72 1.49
CA GLU A 48 -8.53 -9.99 2.94
C GLU A 48 -7.35 -10.88 3.35
N LEU A 49 -7.07 -11.95 2.59
CA LEU A 49 -5.94 -12.85 2.88
C LEU A 49 -4.59 -12.12 2.74
N VAL A 50 -4.47 -11.23 1.76
CA VAL A 50 -3.27 -10.43 1.59
C VAL A 50 -3.19 -9.34 2.65
N VAL A 51 -4.30 -8.67 2.98
CA VAL A 51 -4.37 -7.72 4.10
C VAL A 51 -3.83 -8.37 5.37
N THR A 52 -4.38 -9.54 5.73
CA THR A 52 -3.95 -10.31 6.90
C THR A 52 -2.46 -10.62 6.84
N ARG A 53 -1.97 -11.10 5.70
CA ARG A 53 -0.55 -11.45 5.57
C ARG A 53 0.39 -10.25 5.71
N LEU A 54 0.01 -9.08 5.18
CA LEU A 54 0.78 -7.85 5.31
C LEU A 54 0.79 -7.35 6.77
N LEU A 55 -0.33 -7.46 7.47
CA LEU A 55 -0.42 -7.14 8.91
C LEU A 55 0.46 -8.08 9.75
N ASP A 56 0.43 -9.38 9.47
CA ASP A 56 1.32 -10.37 10.11
C ASP A 56 2.80 -10.09 9.86
N ALA A 57 3.12 -9.43 8.74
CA ALA A 57 4.47 -9.00 8.39
C ALA A 57 4.83 -7.62 8.99
N GLY A 58 3.97 -7.03 9.82
CA GLY A 58 4.23 -5.79 10.54
C GLY A 58 3.80 -4.51 9.81
N ALA A 59 2.93 -4.59 8.80
CA ALA A 59 2.31 -3.40 8.24
C ALA A 59 1.43 -2.70 9.29
N ASP A 60 1.53 -1.37 9.39
CA ASP A 60 0.62 -0.59 10.22
C ASP A 60 -0.75 -0.49 9.55
N VAL A 61 -1.77 -1.01 10.23
CA VAL A 61 -3.17 -1.02 9.76
C VAL A 61 -3.73 0.38 9.52
N ASN A 62 -3.19 1.38 10.22
CA ASN A 62 -3.61 2.79 10.13
C ASN A 62 -2.63 3.65 9.33
N ALA A 63 -1.66 3.04 8.63
CA ALA A 63 -0.64 3.79 7.90
C ALA A 63 -1.30 4.78 6.91
N PRO A 64 -1.03 6.09 7.01
CA PRO A 64 -1.60 7.05 6.07
C PRO A 64 -0.89 6.95 4.72
N ARG A 65 -1.64 7.18 3.63
CA ARG A 65 -1.05 7.48 2.32
C ARG A 65 -0.13 8.69 2.45
N LEU A 66 1.12 8.54 2.04
CA LEU A 66 2.14 9.57 2.18
C LEU A 66 1.94 10.67 1.11
N PRO A 67 2.23 11.94 1.44
CA PRO A 67 2.14 13.02 0.47
C PRO A 67 3.13 12.80 -0.67
N ILE A 68 2.64 12.89 -1.91
CA ILE A 68 3.52 13.00 -3.08
C ILE A 68 4.16 14.38 -3.01
N ARG A 69 5.50 14.43 -2.89
CA ARG A 69 6.22 15.70 -2.99
C ARG A 69 6.12 16.20 -4.42
N ASP A 70 5.17 17.09 -4.69
CA ASP A 70 5.23 17.92 -5.89
C ASP A 70 6.49 18.78 -5.80
N ARG A 71 7.36 18.70 -6.82
CA ARG A 71 8.53 19.58 -6.92
C ARG A 71 8.16 20.99 -7.41
N SER A 72 6.93 21.18 -7.89
CA SER A 72 6.38 22.46 -8.26
C SER A 72 5.95 23.22 -7.01
N LYS A 73 6.62 24.34 -6.71
CA LYS A 73 6.36 25.21 -5.57
C LYS A 73 5.04 25.99 -5.70
N SER A 74 3.91 25.28 -5.78
CA SER A 74 2.62 25.88 -5.50
C SER A 74 2.10 25.24 -4.23
N GLY A 75 1.95 26.02 -3.16
CA GLY A 75 1.38 25.57 -1.88
C GLY A 75 -0.08 25.12 -1.96
N SER A 76 -0.55 24.72 -3.15
CA SER A 76 -1.76 23.94 -3.32
C SER A 76 -1.47 22.53 -2.82
N VAL A 77 -1.87 22.27 -1.57
CA VAL A 77 -2.20 20.91 -1.15
C VAL A 77 -3.16 20.41 -2.22
N LEU A 78 -2.71 19.50 -3.09
CA LEU A 78 -3.65 18.72 -3.88
C LEU A 78 -4.61 18.14 -2.84
N VAL A 79 -5.88 18.56 -2.88
CA VAL A 79 -6.97 17.94 -2.11
C VAL A 79 -7.17 16.55 -2.71
N GLY A 80 -6.17 15.71 -2.51
CA GLY A 80 -6.06 14.34 -2.95
C GLY A 80 -5.96 13.46 -1.71
N THR A 81 -5.97 12.15 -1.92
CA THR A 81 -6.07 11.08 -0.91
C THR A 81 -4.92 11.00 0.11
N ALA A 82 -4.10 12.05 0.24
CA ALA A 82 -3.09 12.15 1.30
C ALA A 82 -3.75 12.03 2.68
N GLY A 83 -3.17 11.20 3.55
CA GLY A 83 -3.75 10.90 4.85
C GLY A 83 -4.83 9.82 4.86
N CYS A 84 -5.36 9.39 3.70
CA CYS A 84 -6.26 8.24 3.65
C CYS A 84 -5.53 6.99 4.14
N THR A 85 -6.17 6.26 5.04
CA THR A 85 -5.70 4.96 5.56
C THR A 85 -6.21 3.80 4.69
N PRO A 86 -5.72 2.57 4.85
CA PRO A 86 -6.23 1.40 4.13
C PRO A 86 -7.76 1.25 4.24
N LEU A 87 -8.34 1.56 5.40
CA LEU A 87 -9.80 1.52 5.60
C LEU A 87 -10.55 2.49 4.68
N HIS A 88 -10.03 3.69 4.44
CA HIS A 88 -10.64 4.64 3.52
C HIS A 88 -10.67 4.08 2.07
N PHE A 89 -9.64 3.33 1.68
CA PHE A 89 -9.58 2.70 0.35
C PHE A 89 -10.54 1.53 0.23
N ALA A 90 -10.66 0.67 1.25
CA ALA A 90 -11.63 -0.41 1.27
C ALA A 90 -13.06 0.14 1.17
N ALA A 91 -13.41 1.09 2.05
CA ALA A 91 -14.73 1.70 2.07
C ALA A 91 -15.08 2.41 0.76
N ALA A 92 -14.12 3.10 0.13
CA ALA A 92 -14.34 3.78 -1.14
C ALA A 92 -14.61 2.82 -2.32
N ASN A 93 -14.19 1.55 -2.23
CA ASN A 93 -14.37 0.53 -3.26
C ASN A 93 -15.42 -0.54 -2.89
N GLY A 94 -16.12 -0.37 -1.76
CA GLY A 94 -17.22 -1.26 -1.36
C GLY A 94 -16.78 -2.57 -0.72
N HIS A 95 -15.62 -2.59 -0.05
CA HIS A 95 -15.12 -3.68 0.78
C HIS A 95 -15.17 -3.27 2.26
#